data_AF-A0A948L1G2-F1
#
_entry.id   AF-A0A948L1G2-F1
#
_cell.length_a   1.000
_cell.length_b   1.000
_cell.length_c   1.000
_cell.angle_alpha   90.00
_cell.angle_beta   90.00
_cell.angle_gamma   90.00
#
_symmetry.space_group_name_H-M   'P 1'
#
loop_
_entity.id
_entity.type
_entity.pdbx_description
1 polymer ?
#
loop_
_entity_poly.entity_id
_entity_poly.type
_entity_poly.pdbx_seq_one_letter_code
_entity_poly.pdbx_strand_id
1 'polypeptide(L)'
;MTRHVLVLGGARSGKTAFAEQLAIRSGTRPAYLATAEALDAEMRDRVASHKASRAAQFATIEEPLALSDALIAASEKHDVILVDCLTLWITNLLVANEDVALAVSELGATLVQVKTAKVILVSNEVGLGIVPDNAMARTFRDLTGAAHQRLAEICDDVYFVAAGLPMTLKGDVPVPATSRIHVA
;
A
#
# COMPACT_ATOMS: atom_id res chain seq x y z
N MET A 1 19.53 -7.50 -2.09
CA MET A 1 18.24 -7.61 -1.39
C MET A 1 17.26 -6.67 -2.06
N THR A 2 16.02 -7.10 -2.26
CA THR A 2 14.92 -6.24 -2.73
C THR A 2 14.61 -5.20 -1.67
N ARG A 3 14.49 -3.93 -2.06
CA ARG A 3 14.18 -2.82 -1.15
C ARG A 3 12.68 -2.62 -1.03
N HIS A 4 12.07 -3.02 0.09
CA HIS A 4 10.63 -2.86 0.31
C HIS A 4 10.29 -1.41 0.68
N VAL A 5 9.10 -0.98 0.28
CA VAL A 5 8.68 0.42 0.43
C VAL A 5 7.35 0.50 1.16
N LEU A 6 7.23 1.43 2.11
CA LEU A 6 5.97 1.83 2.71
C LEU A 6 5.62 3.26 2.28
N VAL A 7 4.43 3.45 1.71
CA VAL A 7 3.90 4.74 1.27
C VAL A 7 2.67 5.09 2.10
N LEU A 8 2.82 6.12 2.93
CA LEU A 8 1.78 6.66 3.80
C LEU A 8 1.25 7.99 3.25
N GLY A 9 0.07 8.39 3.72
CA GLY A 9 -0.47 9.72 3.46
C GLY A 9 -1.97 9.80 3.70
N GLY A 10 -2.51 11.02 3.76
CA GLY A 10 -3.94 11.23 3.95
C GLY A 10 -4.80 10.74 2.78
N ALA A 11 -6.13 10.79 2.95
CA ALA A 11 -7.06 10.62 1.85
C ALA A 11 -6.82 11.71 0.79
N ARG A 12 -6.88 11.33 -0.49
CA ARG A 12 -6.65 12.24 -1.65
C ARG A 12 -5.30 12.98 -1.64
N SER A 13 -4.29 12.45 -0.94
CA SER A 13 -2.96 13.07 -0.88
C SER A 13 -2.09 12.84 -2.11
N GLY A 14 -2.52 11.99 -3.06
CA GLY A 14 -1.73 11.60 -4.23
C GLY A 14 -0.83 10.37 -4.03
N LYS A 15 -0.87 9.72 -2.85
CA LYS A 15 -0.01 8.58 -2.53
C LYS A 15 -0.13 7.39 -3.48
N THR A 16 -1.33 7.05 -3.94
CA THR A 16 -1.54 5.94 -4.90
C THR A 16 -0.86 6.23 -6.23
N ALA A 17 -1.02 7.44 -6.78
CA ALA A 17 -0.37 7.82 -8.04
C ALA A 17 1.16 7.81 -7.91
N PHE A 18 1.70 8.30 -6.78
CA PHE A 18 3.12 8.20 -6.48
C PHE A 18 3.60 6.74 -6.40
N ALA A 19 2.86 5.88 -5.69
CA ALA A 19 3.22 4.47 -5.52
C ALA A 19 3.14 3.68 -6.84
N GLU A 20 2.16 3.95 -7.70
CA GLU A 20 2.06 3.38 -9.04
C GLU A 20 3.26 3.77 -9.91
N GLN A 21 3.61 5.06 -9.96
CA GLN A 21 4.79 5.52 -10.70
C GLN A 21 6.09 4.93 -10.15
N LEU A 22 6.18 4.74 -8.82
CA LEU A 22 7.32 4.07 -8.21
C LEU A 22 7.39 2.59 -8.61
N ALA A 23 6.24 1.90 -8.67
CA ALA A 23 6.15 0.51 -9.07
C ALA A 23 6.59 0.29 -10.52
N ILE A 24 6.02 1.09 -11.44
CA ILE A 24 6.32 1.02 -12.88
C ILE A 24 7.81 1.27 -13.15
N ARG A 25 8.45 2.18 -12.40
CA ARG A 25 9.88 2.48 -12.56
C ARG A 25 10.80 1.45 -11.88
N SER A 26 10.26 0.62 -10.99
CA SER A 26 11.06 -0.31 -10.18
C SER A 26 11.26 -1.69 -10.79
N GLY A 27 10.52 -2.04 -11.84
CA GLY A 27 10.62 -3.36 -12.47
C GLY A 27 9.81 -3.49 -13.75
N THR A 28 9.82 -4.69 -14.31
CA THR A 28 9.34 -4.97 -15.67
C THR A 28 8.01 -5.71 -15.70
N ARG A 29 7.63 -6.36 -14.58
CA ARG A 29 6.42 -7.18 -14.46
C ARG A 29 5.64 -6.78 -13.21
N PRO A 30 5.18 -5.52 -13.10
CA PRO A 30 4.50 -5.06 -11.90
C PRO A 30 3.11 -5.72 -11.74
N ALA A 31 2.78 -6.07 -10.50
CA ALA A 31 1.44 -6.49 -10.10
C ALA A 31 0.81 -5.45 -9.17
N TYR A 32 -0.51 -5.31 -9.28
CA TYR A 32 -1.34 -4.54 -8.37
C TYR A 32 -2.17 -5.51 -7.54
N LEU A 33 -1.88 -5.61 -6.25
CA LEU A 33 -2.60 -6.44 -5.30
C LEU A 33 -3.60 -5.54 -4.56
N ALA A 34 -4.85 -5.62 -4.98
CA ALA A 34 -5.96 -4.87 -4.41
C ALA A 34 -6.54 -5.61 -3.21
N THR A 35 -6.63 -4.92 -2.07
CA THR A 35 -7.22 -5.45 -0.83
C THR A 35 -8.64 -4.96 -0.59
N ALA A 36 -9.15 -4.08 -1.46
CA ALA A 36 -10.50 -3.54 -1.34
C ALA A 36 -11.56 -4.60 -1.71
N GLU A 37 -12.55 -4.81 -0.85
CA GLU A 37 -13.78 -5.51 -1.23
C GLU A 37 -14.79 -4.49 -1.76
N ALA A 38 -15.24 -4.61 -3.01
CA ALA A 38 -16.21 -3.67 -3.60
C ALA A 38 -17.65 -3.92 -3.09
N LEU A 39 -17.87 -3.63 -1.80
CA LEU A 39 -19.11 -3.92 -1.07
C LEU A 39 -20.27 -2.98 -1.45
N ASP A 40 -19.98 -1.77 -1.94
CA ASP A 40 -20.98 -0.81 -2.42
C ASP A 40 -20.82 -0.44 -3.90
N ALA A 41 -21.88 0.13 -4.49
CA ALA A 41 -21.93 0.45 -5.93
C ALA A 41 -20.93 1.54 -6.34
N GLU A 42 -20.71 2.53 -5.48
CA GLU A 42 -19.76 3.61 -5.74
C GLU A 42 -18.32 3.08 -5.77
N MET A 43 -17.99 2.18 -4.84
CA MET A 43 -16.71 1.51 -4.77
C MET A 43 -16.51 0.56 -5.95
N ARG A 44 -17.57 -0.13 -6.42
CA ARG A 44 -17.51 -0.95 -7.65
C ARG A 44 -17.18 -0.11 -8.89
N ASP A 45 -17.87 1.01 -9.08
CA ASP A 45 -17.64 1.87 -10.25
C ASP A 45 -16.23 2.48 -10.23
N ARG A 46 -15.76 2.87 -9.03
CA ARG A 46 -14.39 3.35 -8.85
C ARG A 46 -13.38 2.25 -9.13
N VAL A 47 -13.56 1.04 -8.59
CA VAL A 47 -12.69 -0.12 -8.87
C VAL A 47 -12.66 -0.43 -10.36
N ALA A 48 -13.80 -0.43 -11.04
CA ALA A 48 -13.87 -0.67 -12.49
C ALA A 48 -13.08 0.37 -13.29
N SER A 49 -13.26 1.66 -12.98
CA SER A 49 -12.50 2.75 -13.61
C SER A 49 -11.00 2.61 -13.37
N HIS A 50 -10.59 2.27 -12.15
CA HIS A 50 -9.18 2.09 -11.80
C HIS A 50 -8.56 0.85 -12.46
N LYS A 51 -9.29 -0.27 -12.53
CA LYS A 51 -8.84 -1.47 -13.27
C LYS A 51 -8.61 -1.13 -14.74
N ALA A 52 -9.54 -0.43 -15.39
CA ALA A 52 -9.42 -0.04 -16.78
C ALA A 52 -8.19 0.86 -17.05
N SER A 53 -7.90 1.83 -16.17
CA SER A 53 -6.73 2.70 -16.32
C SER A 53 -5.40 1.98 -16.10
N ARG A 54 -5.39 0.88 -15.35
CA ARG A 54 -4.19 0.12 -14.95
C ARG A 54 -3.93 -1.13 -15.80
N ALA A 55 -4.94 -1.61 -16.55
CA ALA A 55 -4.89 -2.90 -17.26
C ALA A 55 -3.72 -3.02 -18.24
N ALA A 56 -3.24 -1.91 -18.81
CA ALA A 56 -2.09 -1.91 -19.70
C ALA A 56 -0.73 -2.00 -18.97
N GLN A 57 -0.71 -1.73 -17.66
CA GLN A 57 0.53 -1.53 -16.90
C GLN A 57 0.71 -2.54 -15.77
N PHE A 58 -0.36 -3.09 -15.18
CA PHE A 58 -0.31 -4.00 -14.05
C PHE A 58 -1.09 -5.29 -14.31
N ALA A 59 -0.55 -6.43 -13.87
CA ALA A 59 -1.38 -7.59 -13.57
C ALA A 59 -2.17 -7.31 -12.28
N THR A 60 -3.49 -7.49 -12.28
CA THR A 60 -4.32 -7.23 -11.09
C THR A 60 -4.61 -8.53 -10.35
N ILE A 61 -4.40 -8.51 -9.03
CA ILE A 61 -4.69 -9.60 -8.10
C ILE A 61 -5.60 -9.01 -7.03
N GLU A 62 -6.73 -9.67 -6.73
CA GLU A 62 -7.63 -9.25 -5.66
C GLU A 62 -7.50 -10.25 -4.52
N GLU A 63 -7.07 -9.77 -3.35
CA GLU A 63 -6.97 -10.58 -2.14
C GLU A 63 -7.29 -9.69 -0.92
N PRO A 64 -8.52 -9.78 -0.38
CA PRO A 64 -8.95 -8.92 0.71
C PRO A 64 -8.48 -9.37 2.10
N LEU A 65 -8.05 -10.62 2.28
CA LEU A 65 -7.76 -11.20 3.61
C LEU A 65 -6.37 -11.86 3.67
N ALA A 66 -6.09 -12.85 2.81
CA ALA A 66 -4.88 -13.67 2.83
C ALA A 66 -3.68 -13.00 2.13
N LEU A 67 -3.39 -11.75 2.53
CA LEU A 67 -2.42 -10.88 1.87
C LEU A 67 -1.01 -11.49 1.81
N SER A 68 -0.55 -12.14 2.88
CA SER A 68 0.76 -12.79 2.95
C SER A 68 0.91 -13.88 1.89
N ASP A 69 -0.07 -14.77 1.78
CA ASP A 69 -0.05 -15.87 0.82
C ASP A 69 -0.10 -15.36 -0.62
N ALA A 70 -0.98 -14.38 -0.89
CA ALA A 70 -1.06 -13.75 -2.20
C ALA A 70 0.23 -13.01 -2.59
N LEU A 71 0.92 -12.40 -1.63
CA LEU A 71 2.23 -11.78 -1.87
C LEU A 71 3.29 -12.82 -2.24
N ILE A 72 3.34 -13.95 -1.54
CA ILE A 72 4.27 -15.05 -1.85
C ILE A 72 4.00 -15.54 -3.29
N ALA A 73 2.75 -15.90 -3.61
CA ALA A 73 2.38 -16.39 -4.93
C ALA A 73 2.65 -15.37 -6.04
N ALA A 74 2.38 -14.08 -5.80
CA ALA A 74 2.67 -13.02 -6.75
C ALA A 74 4.18 -12.86 -6.98
N SER A 75 5.00 -13.02 -5.93
CA SER A 75 6.46 -12.84 -6.00
C SER A 75 7.19 -13.88 -6.85
N GLU A 76 6.53 -14.98 -7.20
CA GLU A 76 7.02 -15.98 -8.15
C GLU A 76 6.98 -15.47 -9.60
N LYS A 77 6.01 -14.60 -9.93
CA LYS A 77 5.71 -14.17 -11.30
C LYS A 77 6.04 -12.70 -11.56
N HIS A 78 6.12 -11.89 -10.51
CA HIS A 78 6.25 -10.45 -10.58
C HIS A 78 7.51 -9.97 -9.86
N ASP A 79 8.21 -9.01 -10.44
CA ASP A 79 9.43 -8.41 -9.85
C ASP A 79 9.11 -7.16 -9.00
N VAL A 80 7.88 -6.64 -9.10
CA VAL A 80 7.36 -5.55 -8.28
C VAL A 80 5.90 -5.82 -7.96
N ILE A 81 5.51 -5.62 -6.70
CA ILE A 81 4.12 -5.80 -6.26
C ILE A 81 3.70 -4.54 -5.49
N LEU A 82 2.66 -3.88 -5.96
CA LEU A 82 2.03 -2.75 -5.30
C LEU A 82 0.77 -3.23 -4.56
N VAL A 83 0.76 -3.10 -3.23
CA VAL A 83 -0.40 -3.41 -2.39
C VAL A 83 -1.12 -2.12 -2.06
N ASP A 84 -2.42 -2.04 -2.38
CA ASP A 84 -3.25 -0.85 -2.12
C ASP A 84 -4.65 -1.29 -1.64
N CYS A 85 -5.04 -1.06 -0.38
CA CYS A 85 -4.21 -0.52 0.71
C CYS A 85 -4.34 -1.30 2.02
N LEU A 86 -3.32 -1.15 2.86
CA LEU A 86 -3.28 -1.76 4.20
C LEU A 86 -4.46 -1.33 5.07
N THR A 87 -4.94 -0.08 4.98
CA THR A 87 -6.10 0.35 5.77
C THR A 87 -7.39 -0.38 5.41
N LEU A 88 -7.60 -0.73 4.13
CA LEU A 88 -8.76 -1.56 3.76
C LEU A 88 -8.55 -3.00 4.18
N TRP A 89 -7.35 -3.54 4.02
CA TRP A 89 -7.02 -4.88 4.51
C TRP A 89 -7.26 -5.03 6.02
N ILE A 90 -6.78 -4.08 6.83
CA ILE A 90 -7.03 -4.05 8.29
C ILE A 90 -8.52 -3.94 8.59
N THR A 91 -9.28 -3.18 7.79
CA THR A 91 -10.74 -3.10 7.95
C THR A 91 -11.39 -4.45 7.68
N ASN A 92 -11.01 -5.14 6.61
CA ASN A 92 -11.56 -6.46 6.27
C ASN A 92 -11.25 -7.48 7.38
N LEU A 93 -10.02 -7.49 7.91
CA LEU A 93 -9.64 -8.35 9.03
C LEU A 93 -10.51 -8.07 10.27
N LEU A 94 -10.72 -6.79 10.62
CA LEU A 94 -11.58 -6.42 11.75
C LEU A 94 -13.04 -6.88 11.53
N VAL A 95 -13.58 -6.71 10.33
CA VAL A 95 -14.95 -7.16 9.99
C VAL A 95 -15.06 -8.69 10.04
N ALA A 96 -14.03 -9.40 9.61
CA ALA A 96 -13.94 -10.85 9.69
C ALA A 96 -13.66 -11.38 11.11
N ASN A 97 -13.40 -10.50 12.09
CA ASN A 97 -12.98 -10.83 13.45
C ASN A 97 -11.64 -11.59 13.51
N GLU A 98 -10.74 -11.30 12.59
CA GLU A 98 -9.39 -11.84 12.55
C GLU A 98 -8.44 -11.08 13.50
N ASP A 99 -7.36 -11.74 13.92
CA ASP A 99 -6.30 -11.11 14.71
C ASP A 99 -5.39 -10.25 13.80
N VAL A 100 -5.67 -8.95 13.79
CA VAL A 100 -4.90 -7.95 13.02
C VAL A 100 -3.42 -7.93 13.40
N ALA A 101 -3.10 -8.08 14.69
CA ALA A 101 -1.71 -7.98 15.14
C ALA A 101 -0.89 -9.19 14.66
N LEU A 102 -1.49 -10.38 14.71
CA LEU A 102 -0.91 -11.59 14.16
C LEU A 102 -0.72 -11.46 12.64
N ALA A 103 -1.76 -11.06 11.91
CA ALA A 103 -1.71 -10.90 10.45
C ALA A 103 -0.63 -9.91 10.00
N VAL A 104 -0.48 -8.78 10.71
CA VAL A 104 0.59 -7.79 10.44
C VAL A 104 1.98 -8.37 10.72
N SER A 105 2.12 -9.18 11.78
CA SER A 105 3.38 -9.87 12.09
C SER A 105 3.76 -10.85 10.98
N GLU A 106 2.80 -11.64 10.49
CA GLU A 106 2.97 -12.57 9.38
C GLU A 106 3.31 -11.86 8.06
N LEU A 107 2.65 -10.73 7.78
CA LEU A 107 3.00 -9.88 6.64
C LEU A 107 4.44 -9.39 6.76
N GLY A 108 4.85 -8.94 7.95
CA GLY A 108 6.22 -8.54 8.23
C GLY A 108 7.23 -9.68 7.97
N ALA A 109 6.94 -10.90 8.44
CA ALA A 109 7.76 -12.07 8.17
C ALA A 109 7.82 -12.40 6.67
N THR A 110 6.70 -12.27 5.96
CA THR A 110 6.59 -12.48 4.51
C THR A 110 7.48 -11.51 3.75
N LEU A 111 7.47 -10.22 4.09
CA LEU A 111 8.37 -9.23 3.50
C LEU A 111 9.84 -9.59 3.71
N VAL A 112 10.21 -10.09 4.89
CA VAL A 112 11.58 -10.55 5.14
C VAL A 112 11.95 -11.74 4.25
N GLN A 113 11.00 -12.60 3.86
CA GLN A 113 11.24 -13.76 3.00
C GLN A 113 11.24 -13.42 1.50
N VAL A 114 10.43 -12.46 1.05
CA VAL A 114 10.30 -12.11 -0.37
C VAL A 114 11.54 -11.36 -0.88
N LYS A 115 12.47 -12.10 -1.50
CA LYS A 115 13.72 -11.56 -2.08
C LYS A 115 13.71 -11.38 -3.59
N THR A 116 12.71 -11.93 -4.28
CA THR A 116 12.58 -11.91 -5.74
C THR A 116 11.79 -10.72 -6.27
N ALA A 117 10.98 -10.09 -5.41
CA ALA A 117 10.12 -8.98 -5.78
C ALA A 117 10.30 -7.79 -4.83
N LYS A 118 10.19 -6.57 -5.37
CA LYS A 118 10.00 -5.36 -4.57
C LYS A 118 8.53 -5.22 -4.20
N VAL A 119 8.21 -5.34 -2.92
CA VAL A 119 6.88 -4.99 -2.39
C VAL A 119 6.80 -3.50 -2.03
N ILE A 120 5.76 -2.82 -2.52
CA ILE A 120 5.40 -1.44 -2.20
C ILE A 120 4.03 -1.48 -1.52
N LEU A 121 3.96 -1.07 -0.25
CA LEU A 121 2.74 -1.06 0.55
C LEU A 121 2.17 0.37 0.60
N VAL A 122 0.89 0.54 0.28
CA VAL A 122 0.18 1.82 0.40
C VAL A 122 -0.75 1.76 1.60
N SER A 123 -0.78 2.83 2.40
CA SER A 123 -1.71 2.95 3.52
C SER A 123 -2.16 4.40 3.76
N ASN A 124 -3.38 4.56 4.26
CA ASN A 124 -3.85 5.85 4.73
C ASN A 124 -3.29 6.14 6.13
N GLU A 125 -2.68 7.31 6.31
CA GLU A 125 -2.38 7.81 7.65
C GLU A 125 -3.65 8.42 8.27
N VAL A 126 -4.05 7.93 9.43
CA VAL A 126 -5.32 8.24 10.10
C VAL A 126 -5.16 8.73 11.55
N GLY A 127 -3.92 8.77 12.05
CA GLY A 127 -3.57 9.13 13.43
C GLY A 127 -3.28 10.62 13.66
N LEU A 128 -3.29 11.45 12.61
CA LEU A 128 -2.98 12.89 12.72
C LEU A 128 -4.20 13.77 13.08
N GLY A 129 -5.34 13.15 13.36
CA GLY A 129 -6.60 13.83 13.73
C GLY A 129 -6.94 13.71 15.21
N ILE A 130 -8.18 14.09 15.55
CA ILE A 130 -8.73 13.91 16.90
C ILE A 130 -8.99 12.44 17.22
N VAL A 131 -9.14 12.12 18.51
CA VAL A 131 -9.58 10.78 18.93
C VAL A 131 -11.04 10.57 18.54
N PRO A 132 -11.38 9.49 17.81
CA PRO A 132 -12.78 9.21 17.47
C PRO A 132 -13.63 8.87 18.71
N ASP A 133 -14.90 9.27 18.70
CA ASP A 133 -15.87 8.90 19.73
C ASP A 133 -16.31 7.43 19.60
N ASN A 134 -16.29 6.88 18.39
CA ASN A 134 -16.65 5.50 18.10
C ASN A 134 -15.52 4.54 18.51
N ALA A 135 -15.85 3.50 19.30
CA ALA A 135 -14.88 2.52 19.81
C ALA A 135 -14.17 1.75 18.69
N MET A 136 -14.91 1.27 17.69
CA MET A 136 -14.35 0.58 16.53
C MET A 136 -13.39 1.48 15.73
N ALA A 137 -13.74 2.76 15.58
CA ALA A 137 -12.86 3.73 14.91
C ALA A 137 -11.57 3.99 15.71
N ARG A 138 -11.61 4.02 17.04
CA ARG A 138 -10.40 4.07 17.88
C ARG A 138 -9.55 2.84 17.71
N THR A 139 -10.14 1.65 17.80
CA THR A 139 -9.44 0.37 17.60
C THR A 139 -8.78 0.30 16.22
N PHE A 140 -9.50 0.65 15.16
CA PHE A 140 -8.96 0.72 13.81
C PHE A 140 -7.77 1.69 13.71
N ARG A 141 -7.89 2.90 14.26
CA ARG A 141 -6.82 3.90 14.25
C ARG A 141 -5.57 3.39 14.97
N ASP A 142 -5.74 2.81 16.15
CA ASP A 142 -4.62 2.37 16.99
C ASP A 142 -3.91 1.15 16.36
N LEU A 143 -4.67 0.18 15.82
CA LEU A 143 -4.11 -0.97 15.09
C LEU A 143 -3.39 -0.54 13.81
N THR A 144 -3.97 0.40 13.05
CA THR A 144 -3.33 0.95 11.84
C THR A 144 -2.00 1.62 12.19
N GLY A 145 -1.96 2.43 13.26
CA GLY A 145 -0.74 3.08 13.73
C GLY A 145 0.32 2.09 14.21
N ALA A 146 -0.07 1.02 14.89
CA ALA A 146 0.83 -0.06 15.29
C ALA A 146 1.38 -0.81 14.06
N ALA A 147 0.53 -1.09 13.08
CA ALA A 147 0.93 -1.74 11.83
C ALA A 147 1.92 -0.89 11.03
N HIS A 148 1.68 0.42 10.91
CA HIS A 148 2.60 1.34 10.23
C HIS A 148 3.99 1.32 10.88
N GLN A 149 4.07 1.39 12.21
CA GLN A 149 5.35 1.33 12.92
C GLN A 149 6.08 0.02 12.64
N ARG A 150 5.38 -1.11 12.80
CA ARG A 150 5.97 -2.44 12.57
C ARG A 150 6.49 -2.62 11.16
N LEU A 151 5.72 -2.19 10.15
CA LEU A 151 6.10 -2.34 8.75
C LEU A 151 7.20 -1.33 8.34
N ALA A 152 7.19 -0.12 8.90
CA ALA A 152 8.24 0.88 8.67
C ALA A 152 9.62 0.44 9.18
N GLU A 153 9.68 -0.38 10.23
CA GLU A 153 10.93 -1.00 10.68
C GLU A 153 11.53 -1.92 9.61
N ILE A 154 10.68 -2.69 8.94
CA ILE A 154 11.05 -3.72 7.96
C ILE A 154 11.35 -3.11 6.59
N CYS A 155 10.54 -2.15 6.13
CA CYS A 155 10.71 -1.51 4.83
C CYS A 155 11.99 -0.67 4.79
N ASP A 156 12.74 -0.78 3.70
CA ASP A 156 13.97 -0.02 3.50
C ASP A 156 13.69 1.48 3.29
N ASP A 157 12.62 1.77 2.56
CA ASP A 157 12.20 3.13 2.22
C ASP A 157 10.78 3.41 2.76
N VAL A 158 10.59 4.58 3.37
CA VAL A 158 9.29 5.02 3.90
C VAL A 158 9.01 6.44 3.45
N TYR A 159 7.86 6.64 2.81
CA TYR A 159 7.42 7.92 2.26
C TYR A 159 6.11 8.37 2.87
N PHE A 160 5.98 9.66 3.14
CA PHE A 160 4.71 10.30 3.47
C PHE A 160 4.33 11.27 2.36
N VAL A 161 3.17 11.09 1.72
CA VAL A 161 2.76 11.92 0.59
C VAL A 161 1.69 12.92 1.03
N ALA A 162 1.95 14.21 0.77
CA ALA A 162 1.05 15.32 1.02
C ALA A 162 0.95 16.21 -0.23
N ALA A 163 -0.27 16.54 -0.66
CA ALA A 163 -0.52 17.36 -1.87
C ALA A 163 0.21 16.84 -3.14
N GLY A 164 0.37 15.52 -3.27
CA GLY A 164 1.08 14.86 -4.37
C GLY A 164 2.60 14.85 -4.23
N LEU A 165 3.14 15.45 -3.16
CA LEU A 165 4.57 15.58 -2.92
C LEU A 165 5.04 14.53 -1.91
N PRO A 166 5.97 13.64 -2.28
CA PRO A 166 6.52 12.66 -1.35
C PRO A 166 7.56 13.30 -0.43
N MET A 167 7.41 13.07 0.86
CA MET A 167 8.40 13.35 1.90
C MET A 167 9.09 12.04 2.27
N THR A 168 10.43 12.04 2.31
CA THR A 168 11.20 10.85 2.70
C THR A 168 11.29 10.80 4.23
N LEU A 169 10.72 9.77 4.84
CA LEU A 169 10.81 9.51 6.27
C LEU A 169 11.97 8.55 6.61
N LYS A 170 12.26 7.61 5.71
CA LYS A 170 13.35 6.63 5.80
C LYS A 170 13.84 6.27 4.40
N GLY A 171 15.13 6.02 4.26
CA GLY A 171 15.72 5.52 3.02
C GLY A 171 16.00 6.59 1.98
N ASP A 172 15.94 6.23 0.70
CA ASP A 172 16.40 7.07 -0.41
C ASP A 172 15.32 8.06 -0.87
N VAL A 173 15.75 9.27 -1.26
CA VAL A 173 14.85 10.28 -1.83
C VAL A 173 14.35 9.81 -3.20
N PRO A 174 13.03 9.82 -3.48
CA PRO A 174 12.51 9.40 -4.77
C PRO A 174 13.05 10.30 -5.87
N VAL A 175 13.56 9.71 -6.95
CA VAL A 175 14.00 10.48 -8.11
C VAL A 175 12.79 11.21 -8.71
N PRO A 176 12.80 12.56 -8.77
CA PRO A 176 11.72 13.31 -9.38
C PRO A 176 11.51 12.82 -10.82
N ALA A 177 10.25 12.65 -11.24
CA ALA A 177 9.98 12.62 -12.67
C ALA A 177 10.47 13.96 -13.21
N THR A 178 11.48 13.93 -14.09
CA THR A 178 12.16 15.10 -14.63
C THR A 178 11.17 16.24 -14.87
N SER A 179 11.35 17.34 -14.14
CA SER A 179 10.57 18.54 -14.35
C SER A 179 10.88 19.04 -15.76
N ARG A 180 9.95 18.82 -16.69
CA ARG A 180 9.86 19.68 -17.88
C ARG A 180 9.39 21.05 -17.38
N ILE A 181 10.30 21.78 -16.74
CA ILE A 181 10.20 23.24 -16.68
C ILE A 181 10.48 23.66 -18.12
N HIS A 182 9.43 23.75 -18.93
CA HIS A 182 9.45 24.67 -20.06
C HIS A 182 9.51 26.06 -19.43
N VAL A 183 10.73 26.58 -19.32
CA VAL A 183 10.94 28.03 -19.20
C VAL A 183 10.39 28.61 -20.49
N ALA A 184 9.24 29.28 -20.39
CA ALA A 184 8.80 30.28 -21.34
C ALA A 184 9.32 31.63 -20.87
#